data_AF-A0A1I0QJT8-F1
#
_entry.id   AF-A0A1I0QJT8-F1
#
_cell.length_a   1.000
_cell.length_b   1.000
_cell.length_c   1.000
_cell.angle_alpha   90.00
_cell.angle_beta   90.00
_cell.angle_gamma   90.00
#
_symmetry.space_group_name_H-M   'P 1'
#
loop_
_entity.id
_entity.type
_entity.pdbx_description
1 polymer ?
#
loop_
_entity_poly.entity_id
_entity_poly.type
_entity_poly.pdbx_seq_one_letter_code
_entity_poly.pdbx_strand_id
1 'polypeptide(L)'
;MTATPSRSALACLIATLACSPAAASDVLDRFDAAIRAGFPATVVLPSPTDDARGATARVDDASLTIRAPLDADVRFPDGEPVTTFVGTWQGDPAVITRSTGHVDITVPRGDGVDVVGYSDDSEQAHQLPAAKPVGPESPVASTSGQTARADTATSATSSGKPRTAPVLEFWMFLHDDTAGTSRRHIHARYVAWWIADMQRILPAYRLRTYYLQNRPGMTDLTYGREASMWKWTLAAQEYATRARLHYEPGRFEYKFMLVTKNAVRENTSGLAWLGGDQAMASLSGAYNVIAHEFGHTLGGVHDDSAIWWSYVWPCETNLYPRDVAVLSNCYRYTAANEDRMRAYLSRHADGPALLDPSSLSLPLVD
;
A
#
# COMPACT_ATOMS: atom_id res chain seq x y z
N MET A 1 38.22 69.87 -40.91
CA MET A 1 38.25 68.46 -41.37
C MET A 1 39.01 67.65 -40.35
N THR A 2 38.31 66.83 -39.56
CA THR A 2 38.69 65.47 -39.13
C THR A 2 37.64 65.00 -38.13
N ALA A 3 36.80 64.07 -38.57
CA ALA A 3 35.73 63.46 -37.81
C ALA A 3 36.27 62.29 -36.98
N THR A 4 35.83 62.18 -35.72
CA THR A 4 36.02 61.00 -34.86
C THR A 4 34.74 60.16 -34.91
N PRO A 5 34.80 58.84 -35.15
CA PRO A 5 33.60 58.01 -35.14
C PRO A 5 33.26 57.58 -33.72
N SER A 6 32.00 57.85 -33.34
CA SER A 6 31.34 57.30 -32.15
C SER A 6 31.15 55.79 -32.32
N ARG A 7 31.66 55.00 -31.37
CA ARG A 7 31.40 53.56 -31.29
C ARG A 7 30.11 53.33 -30.50
N SER A 8 29.01 53.09 -31.21
CA SER A 8 27.78 52.54 -30.62
C SER A 8 28.02 51.09 -30.20
N ALA A 9 28.09 50.84 -28.89
CA ALA A 9 28.02 49.50 -28.32
C ALA A 9 26.54 49.07 -28.28
N LEU A 10 26.16 48.16 -29.17
CA LEU A 10 24.86 47.49 -29.15
C LEU A 10 24.90 46.43 -28.04
N ALA A 11 24.38 46.75 -26.86
CA ALA A 11 24.17 45.75 -25.81
C ALA A 11 22.93 44.92 -26.18
N CYS A 12 23.13 43.71 -26.67
CA CYS A 12 22.08 42.70 -26.73
C CYS A 12 21.66 42.34 -25.31
N LEU A 13 20.51 42.84 -24.88
CA LEU A 13 19.83 42.35 -23.69
C LEU A 13 19.24 40.97 -24.02
N ILE A 14 19.98 39.90 -23.70
CA ILE A 14 19.41 38.55 -23.65
C ILE A 14 18.56 38.52 -22.39
N ALA A 15 17.26 38.69 -22.52
CA ALA A 15 16.31 38.43 -21.47
C ALA A 15 16.28 36.91 -21.23
N THR A 16 17.04 36.44 -20.23
CA THR A 16 16.83 35.12 -19.66
C THR A 16 15.49 35.14 -18.95
N LEU A 17 14.46 34.60 -19.60
CA LEU A 17 13.24 34.15 -18.93
C LEU A 17 13.64 33.05 -17.95
N ALA A 18 13.89 33.43 -16.70
CA ALA A 18 13.94 32.49 -15.61
C ALA A 18 12.52 31.97 -15.37
N CYS A 19 12.20 30.77 -15.85
CA CYS A 19 11.10 30.01 -15.27
C CYS A 19 11.42 29.83 -13.77
N SER A 20 10.58 30.39 -12.91
CA SER A 20 10.77 30.33 -11.47
C SER A 20 10.04 29.11 -10.91
N PRO A 21 10.75 28.11 -10.33
CA PRO A 21 10.18 26.91 -9.72
C PRO A 21 9.39 27.16 -8.41
N ALA A 22 8.80 28.34 -8.25
CA ALA A 22 8.36 28.88 -6.95
C ALA A 22 7.01 28.33 -6.45
N ALA A 23 6.19 27.73 -7.31
CA ALA A 23 4.82 27.35 -6.94
C ALA A 23 4.74 26.05 -6.12
N ALA A 24 5.60 25.07 -6.40
CA ALA A 24 5.55 23.77 -5.74
C ALA A 24 6.33 23.72 -4.42
N SER A 25 7.46 24.44 -4.35
CA SER A 25 8.16 24.65 -3.08
C SER A 25 7.24 25.34 -2.06
N ASP A 26 6.43 26.31 -2.49
CA ASP A 26 5.45 26.98 -1.63
C ASP A 26 4.37 26.04 -1.09
N VAL A 27 3.91 25.05 -1.89
CA VAL A 27 2.95 24.05 -1.42
C VAL A 27 3.55 23.16 -0.34
N LEU A 28 4.75 22.64 -0.57
CA LEU A 28 5.44 21.79 0.39
C LEU A 28 5.77 22.55 1.69
N ASP A 29 6.19 23.81 1.58
CA ASP A 29 6.47 24.67 2.72
C ASP A 29 5.21 24.96 3.55
N ARG A 30 4.07 25.24 2.89
CA ARG A 30 2.77 25.39 3.57
C ARG A 30 2.33 24.12 4.28
N PHE A 31 2.50 22.96 3.63
CA PHE A 31 2.20 21.66 4.22
C PHE A 31 3.07 21.39 5.47
N ASP A 32 4.38 21.57 5.36
CA ASP A 32 5.32 21.35 6.46
C ASP A 32 5.13 22.36 7.60
N ALA A 33 4.75 23.62 7.29
CA ALA A 33 4.36 24.61 8.29
C ALA A 33 3.08 24.19 9.04
N ALA A 34 2.08 23.66 8.34
CA ALA A 34 0.85 23.17 8.94
C ALA A 34 1.11 22.01 9.92
N ILE A 35 1.97 21.05 9.54
CA ILE A 35 2.37 19.95 10.44
C ILE A 35 3.10 20.48 11.68
N ARG A 36 4.04 21.42 11.51
CA ARG A 36 4.78 22.02 12.64
C ARG A 36 3.88 22.77 13.62
N ALA A 37 2.75 23.30 13.15
CA ALA A 37 1.76 23.97 14.00
C ALA A 37 0.98 23.00 14.91
N GLY A 38 1.02 21.68 14.63
CA GLY A 38 0.36 20.64 15.41
C GLY A 38 -0.96 20.17 14.80
N PHE A 39 -1.51 19.09 15.37
CA PHE A 39 -2.71 18.43 14.85
C PHE A 39 -3.97 18.71 15.69
N PRO A 40 -5.17 18.79 15.06
CA PRO A 40 -5.39 18.75 13.62
C PRO A 40 -4.89 20.03 12.92
N ALA A 41 -4.33 19.87 11.72
CA ALA A 41 -3.85 20.97 10.89
C ALA A 41 -4.73 21.10 9.64
N THR A 42 -4.96 22.32 9.17
CA THR A 42 -5.66 22.55 7.89
C THR A 42 -4.82 23.46 7.02
N VAL A 43 -4.67 23.07 5.75
CA VAL A 43 -3.92 23.81 4.74
C VAL A 43 -4.74 23.85 3.45
N VAL A 44 -4.71 24.99 2.77
CA VAL A 44 -5.33 25.17 1.47
C VAL A 44 -4.26 24.97 0.41
N LEU A 45 -4.49 24.01 -0.49
CA LEU A 45 -3.58 23.62 -1.54
C LEU A 45 -4.24 23.77 -2.92
N PRO A 46 -3.47 24.11 -3.96
CA PRO A 46 -4.00 24.20 -5.31
C PRO A 46 -4.43 22.81 -5.82
N SER A 47 -5.69 22.62 -6.17
CA SER A 47 -6.18 21.40 -6.81
C SER A 47 -6.32 21.62 -8.31
N PRO A 48 -5.72 20.77 -9.16
CA PRO A 48 -6.07 20.75 -10.56
C PRO A 48 -7.55 20.38 -10.71
N THR A 49 -8.30 21.10 -11.52
CA THR A 49 -9.61 20.64 -11.99
C THR A 49 -9.47 20.06 -13.39
N ASP A 50 -10.13 18.94 -13.65
CA ASP A 50 -10.24 18.35 -14.99
C ASP A 50 -11.07 19.27 -15.91
N ASP A 51 -10.41 20.17 -16.63
CA ASP A 51 -11.02 20.83 -17.77
C ASP A 51 -11.00 19.86 -18.96
N ALA A 52 -12.12 19.15 -19.17
CA ALA A 52 -12.37 18.23 -20.28
C ALA A 52 -12.29 18.87 -21.70
N ARG A 53 -11.75 20.10 -21.83
CA ARG A 53 -11.64 20.85 -23.09
C ARG A 53 -10.29 21.54 -23.27
N GLY A 54 -9.17 20.94 -22.85
CA GLY A 54 -7.83 21.33 -23.34
C GLY A 54 -7.44 22.81 -23.21
N ALA A 55 -8.16 23.58 -22.39
CA ALA A 55 -7.86 24.93 -22.00
C ALA A 55 -7.34 24.87 -20.58
N THR A 56 -6.21 25.55 -20.32
CA THR A 56 -5.53 25.73 -19.03
C THR A 56 -6.33 25.22 -17.83
N ALA A 57 -5.90 24.09 -17.25
CA ALA A 57 -6.52 23.52 -16.06
C ALA A 57 -6.75 24.62 -15.03
N ARG A 58 -8.01 24.92 -14.73
CA ARG A 58 -8.34 25.82 -13.64
C ARG A 58 -7.81 25.21 -12.33
N VAL A 59 -7.08 26.01 -11.57
CA VAL A 59 -6.57 25.61 -10.26
C VAL A 59 -7.51 26.21 -9.24
N ASP A 60 -8.33 25.37 -8.62
CA ASP A 60 -9.20 25.78 -7.53
C ASP A 60 -8.52 25.42 -6.18
N ASP A 61 -8.77 26.23 -5.16
CA ASP A 61 -8.26 26.00 -3.82
C ASP A 61 -8.99 24.83 -3.15
N ALA A 62 -8.24 23.81 -2.72
CA ALA A 62 -8.77 22.65 -2.01
C ALA A 62 -8.26 22.59 -0.57
N SER A 63 -9.16 22.24 0.34
CA SER A 63 -8.86 22.10 1.76
C SER A 63 -8.33 20.71 2.08
N LEU A 64 -7.11 20.64 2.62
CA LEU A 64 -6.54 19.45 3.24
C LEU A 64 -6.59 19.60 4.76
N THR A 65 -7.24 18.68 5.46
CA THR A 65 -7.21 18.58 6.92
C THR A 65 -6.40 17.36 7.34
N ILE A 66 -5.28 17.57 8.01
CA ILE A 66 -4.40 16.53 8.53
C ILE A 66 -4.76 16.28 9.99
N ARG A 67 -5.21 15.08 10.33
CA ARG A 67 -5.74 14.78 11.68
C ARG A 67 -4.68 14.21 12.62
N ALA A 68 -3.84 13.31 12.14
CA ALA A 68 -2.81 12.66 12.94
C ALA A 68 -1.75 11.99 12.06
N PRO A 69 -0.52 11.82 12.55
CA PRO A 69 0.45 10.92 11.93
C PRO A 69 -0.03 9.48 12.09
N LEU A 70 0.33 8.64 11.13
CA LEU A 70 0.11 7.21 11.18
C LEU A 70 1.37 6.53 11.75
N ASP A 71 1.21 5.58 12.67
CA ASP A 71 2.34 4.80 13.24
C ASP A 71 2.77 3.67 12.29
N ALA A 72 3.16 4.05 11.08
CA ALA A 72 3.66 3.15 10.04
C ALA A 72 5.00 3.65 9.48
N ASP A 73 5.97 2.74 9.33
CA ASP A 73 7.28 3.01 8.73
C ASP A 73 7.28 2.51 7.28
N VAL A 74 7.29 3.43 6.31
CA VAL A 74 7.35 3.09 4.89
C VAL A 74 8.75 3.39 4.37
N ARG A 75 9.36 2.44 3.68
CA ARG A 75 10.72 2.56 3.14
C ARG A 75 10.76 2.24 1.66
N PHE A 76 11.08 3.26 0.88
CA PHE A 76 11.41 3.11 -0.53
C PHE A 76 12.87 2.62 -0.72
N PRO A 77 13.23 2.05 -1.89
CA PRO A 77 14.56 1.47 -2.13
C PRO A 77 15.74 2.45 -1.97
N ASP A 78 15.49 3.75 -2.15
CA ASP A 78 16.45 4.84 -1.97
C ASP A 78 16.67 5.21 -0.50
N GLY A 79 15.90 4.63 0.42
CA GLY A 79 15.99 4.93 1.84
C GLY A 79 15.40 6.29 2.21
N GLU A 80 14.64 6.93 1.31
CA GLU A 80 13.96 8.19 1.60
C GLU A 80 13.03 8.02 2.80
N PRO A 81 13.09 8.91 3.81
CA PRO A 81 12.16 8.88 4.92
C PRO A 81 10.76 9.22 4.40
N VAL A 82 9.81 8.36 4.71
CA VAL A 82 8.40 8.55 4.37
C VAL A 82 7.60 8.66 5.66
N THR A 83 6.83 9.73 5.78
CA THR A 83 5.86 9.89 6.87
C THR A 83 4.45 9.84 6.29
N THR A 84 3.56 9.10 6.94
CA THR A 84 2.17 8.98 6.53
C THR A 84 1.25 9.61 7.56
N PHE A 85 0.15 10.19 7.10
CA PHE A 85 -0.85 10.85 7.92
C PHE A 85 -2.25 10.43 7.49
N VAL A 86 -3.18 10.49 8.43
CA VAL A 86 -4.62 10.35 8.15
C VAL A 86 -5.28 11.71 8.21
N GLY A 87 -6.22 11.96 7.30
CA GLY A 87 -6.83 13.26 7.16
C GLY A 87 -8.11 13.22 6.34
N THR A 88 -8.47 14.38 5.80
CA THR A 88 -9.48 14.53 4.77
C THR A 88 -9.01 15.48 3.67
N TRP A 89 -9.36 15.18 2.43
CA TRP A 89 -9.15 16.03 1.27
C TRP A 89 -10.51 16.45 0.73
N GLN A 90 -10.81 17.75 0.76
CA GLN A 90 -12.13 18.29 0.41
C GLN A 90 -13.29 17.62 1.18
N GLY A 91 -13.02 17.19 2.42
CA GLY A 91 -13.99 16.49 3.28
C GLY A 91 -13.98 14.96 3.15
N ASP A 92 -13.41 14.41 2.08
CA ASP A 92 -13.31 12.95 1.89
C ASP A 92 -12.15 12.35 2.69
N PRO A 93 -12.30 11.16 3.31
CA PRO A 93 -11.20 10.49 4.00
C PRO A 93 -9.98 10.31 3.10
N ALA A 94 -8.82 10.74 3.58
CA ALA A 94 -7.58 10.71 2.80
C ALA A 94 -6.41 10.17 3.62
N VAL A 95 -5.45 9.56 2.92
CA VAL A 95 -4.12 9.25 3.45
C VAL A 95 -3.11 10.15 2.75
N ILE A 96 -2.25 10.79 3.53
CA ILE A 96 -1.24 11.69 3.03
C ILE A 96 0.12 11.04 3.23
N THR A 97 0.92 10.97 2.17
CA THR A 97 2.28 10.43 2.20
C THR A 97 3.27 11.55 1.88
N ARG A 98 4.12 11.90 2.83
CA ARG A 98 5.20 12.89 2.69
C ARG A 98 6.54 12.17 2.59
N SER A 99 7.27 12.35 1.50
CA SER A 99 8.68 11.97 1.34
C SER A 99 9.52 13.22 1.05
N THR A 100 10.84 13.13 0.95
CA THR A 100 11.67 14.29 0.56
C THR A 100 11.18 14.91 -0.75
N GLY A 101 10.96 16.23 -0.76
CA GLY A 101 10.55 16.96 -1.97
C GLY A 101 9.17 16.61 -2.54
N HIS A 102 8.37 15.76 -1.87
CA HIS A 102 7.12 15.27 -2.45
C HIS A 102 6.02 15.04 -1.40
N VAL A 103 4.76 15.29 -1.75
CA VAL A 103 3.59 14.88 -0.96
C VAL A 103 2.51 14.32 -1.89
N ASP A 104 1.98 13.14 -1.54
CA ASP A 104 0.85 12.50 -2.21
C ASP A 104 -0.38 12.49 -1.29
N ILE A 105 -1.54 12.86 -1.82
CA ILE A 105 -2.83 12.84 -1.15
C ILE A 105 -3.68 11.77 -1.83
N THR A 106 -3.91 10.67 -1.12
CA THR A 106 -4.63 9.48 -1.60
C THR A 106 -6.07 9.49 -1.10
N VAL A 107 -7.03 9.42 -2.01
CA VAL A 107 -8.46 9.37 -1.70
C VAL A 107 -9.09 8.14 -2.36
N PRO A 108 -9.42 7.08 -1.60
CA PRO A 108 -10.15 5.94 -2.12
C PRO A 108 -11.56 6.33 -2.56
N ARG A 109 -11.94 5.95 -3.79
CA ARG A 109 -13.24 6.17 -4.42
C ARG A 109 -13.83 4.84 -4.83
N GLY A 110 -15.15 4.70 -4.91
CA GLY A 110 -15.77 3.43 -5.28
C GLY A 110 -15.24 2.82 -6.61
N ASP A 111 -14.83 3.64 -7.55
CA ASP A 111 -14.31 3.25 -8.87
C ASP A 111 -12.78 3.29 -9.01
N GLY A 112 -12.05 3.66 -7.95
CA GLY A 112 -10.59 3.68 -7.98
C GLY A 112 -9.96 4.43 -6.82
N VAL A 113 -8.75 4.93 -7.02
CA VAL A 113 -8.06 5.74 -6.03
C VAL A 113 -7.55 7.00 -6.72
N ASP A 114 -8.06 8.14 -6.27
CA ASP A 114 -7.58 9.45 -6.70
C ASP A 114 -6.29 9.77 -5.95
N VAL A 115 -5.29 10.23 -6.69
CA VAL A 115 -4.06 10.77 -6.10
C VAL A 115 -3.84 12.17 -6.63
N VAL A 116 -3.72 13.13 -5.71
CA VAL A 116 -3.21 14.47 -5.99
C VAL A 116 -1.83 14.57 -5.36
N GLY A 117 -0.81 14.82 -6.16
CA GLY A 117 0.55 14.91 -5.67
C GLY A 117 1.25 16.20 -6.06
N TYR A 118 2.16 16.66 -5.20
CA TYR A 118 2.97 17.86 -5.37
C TYR A 118 4.43 17.52 -5.18
N SER A 119 5.30 18.02 -6.05
CA SER A 119 6.73 17.74 -6.02
C SER A 119 7.56 18.99 -6.26
N ASP A 120 8.73 19.10 -5.64
CA ASP A 120 9.64 20.24 -5.79
C ASP A 120 10.21 20.40 -7.22
N ASP A 121 10.16 19.34 -8.01
CA ASP A 121 10.58 19.30 -9.42
C ASP A 121 9.46 19.63 -10.43
N SER A 122 8.22 19.87 -9.96
CA SER A 122 7.08 20.21 -10.82
C SER A 122 6.21 21.31 -10.22
N GLU A 123 6.10 22.44 -10.91
CA GLU A 123 5.21 23.55 -10.53
C GLU A 123 3.71 23.17 -10.52
N GLN A 124 3.34 22.10 -11.22
CA GLN A 124 1.96 21.62 -11.31
C GLN A 124 1.78 20.37 -10.47
N ALA A 125 0.64 20.30 -9.77
CA ALA A 125 0.22 19.06 -9.15
C ALA A 125 -0.06 18.02 -10.24
N HIS A 126 0.36 16.78 -9.99
CA HIS A 126 0.00 15.67 -10.85
C HIS A 126 -1.25 14.98 -10.30
N GLN A 127 -2.09 14.51 -11.21
CA GLN A 127 -3.28 13.74 -10.87
C GLN A 127 -3.22 12.35 -11.46
N LEU A 128 -3.55 11.38 -10.63
CA LEU A 128 -3.86 10.02 -11.06
C LEU A 128 -5.33 9.79 -10.74
N PRO A 129 -6.25 10.04 -11.69
CA PRO A 129 -7.67 9.86 -11.42
C PRO A 129 -7.98 8.39 -11.12
N ALA A 130 -9.05 8.17 -10.35
CA ALA A 130 -9.67 6.88 -10.22
C ALA A 130 -9.96 6.30 -11.62
N ALA A 131 -9.39 5.13 -11.90
CA ALA A 131 -9.62 4.43 -13.15
C ALA A 131 -9.67 2.94 -12.85
N LYS A 132 -10.83 2.30 -13.03
CA LYS A 132 -10.93 0.83 -12.86
C LYS A 132 -9.91 0.14 -13.77
N PRO A 133 -8.99 -0.65 -13.21
CA PRO A 133 -8.11 -1.49 -14.01
C PRO A 133 -8.96 -2.48 -14.81
N VAL A 134 -8.74 -2.56 -16.12
CA VAL A 134 -9.43 -3.50 -17.00
C VAL A 134 -8.71 -4.83 -16.91
N GLY A 135 -9.16 -5.71 -16.02
CA GLY A 135 -8.60 -7.05 -15.82
C GLY A 135 -9.65 -8.15 -16.05
N PRO A 136 -9.24 -9.35 -16.52
CA PRO A 136 -10.12 -10.50 -16.67
C PRO A 136 -10.57 -11.09 -15.32
N GLU A 137 -11.77 -11.70 -15.30
CA GLU A 137 -12.39 -12.35 -14.14
C GLU A 137 -11.50 -13.47 -13.55
N SER A 138 -11.31 -13.46 -12.23
CA SER A 138 -10.50 -14.44 -11.50
C SER A 138 -11.22 -15.78 -11.26
N PRO A 139 -10.60 -16.95 -11.57
CA PRO A 139 -11.05 -18.26 -11.09
C PRO A 139 -10.26 -18.75 -9.85
N VAL A 140 -11.06 -19.14 -8.84
CA VAL A 140 -10.89 -20.13 -7.75
C VAL A 140 -9.47 -20.37 -7.19
N ALA A 141 -9.29 -20.02 -5.91
CA ALA A 141 -8.21 -20.49 -5.07
C ALA A 141 -8.37 -21.99 -4.73
N SER A 142 -7.30 -22.75 -4.82
CA SER A 142 -7.25 -24.17 -4.48
C SER A 142 -7.36 -24.36 -2.96
N THR A 143 -8.48 -24.93 -2.51
CA THR A 143 -8.71 -25.35 -1.13
C THR A 143 -7.94 -26.66 -0.85
N SER A 144 -6.88 -26.59 -0.05
CA SER A 144 -6.42 -27.75 0.73
C SER A 144 -7.00 -27.62 2.14
N GLY A 145 -8.03 -28.42 2.41
CA GLY A 145 -8.79 -28.36 3.65
C GLY A 145 -7.97 -28.77 4.87
N GLN A 146 -8.04 -27.94 5.92
CA GLN A 146 -7.90 -28.38 7.30
C GLN A 146 -9.04 -27.79 8.13
N THR A 147 -9.93 -28.68 8.57
CA THR A 147 -10.98 -28.41 9.54
C THR A 147 -10.35 -28.14 10.91
N ALA A 148 -10.45 -26.92 11.41
CA ALA A 148 -10.09 -26.59 12.80
C ALA A 148 -11.34 -26.68 13.69
N ARG A 149 -11.30 -27.60 14.66
CA ARG A 149 -12.26 -27.68 15.77
C ARG A 149 -12.09 -26.47 16.70
N ALA A 150 -13.21 -25.95 17.16
CA ALA A 150 -13.27 -24.94 18.21
C ALA A 150 -13.06 -25.63 19.57
N ASP A 151 -12.07 -25.17 20.34
CA ASP A 151 -11.97 -25.48 21.76
C ASP A 151 -11.80 -24.21 22.60
N THR A 152 -12.43 -24.28 23.76
CA THR A 152 -12.81 -23.22 24.68
C THR A 152 -11.63 -22.56 25.39
N ALA A 153 -11.62 -21.23 25.41
CA ALA A 153 -10.62 -20.40 26.10
C ALA A 153 -10.72 -20.52 27.63
N THR A 154 -9.58 -20.77 28.29
CA THR A 154 -9.43 -20.52 29.72
C THR A 154 -8.43 -19.38 29.92
N SER A 155 -8.89 -18.29 30.54
CA SER A 155 -8.09 -17.10 30.81
C SER A 155 -7.03 -17.36 31.88
N ALA A 156 -5.77 -17.06 31.55
CA ALA A 156 -4.71 -16.88 32.54
C ALA A 156 -4.14 -15.46 32.40
N THR A 157 -4.42 -14.63 33.40
CA THR A 157 -3.91 -13.27 33.55
C THR A 157 -2.42 -13.34 33.86
N SER A 158 -1.56 -12.84 32.96
CA SER A 158 -0.16 -12.59 33.28
C SER A 158 0.13 -11.09 33.32
N SER A 159 0.56 -10.66 34.50
CA SER A 159 1.16 -9.35 34.76
C SER A 159 2.55 -9.29 34.12
N GLY A 160 2.76 -8.40 33.15
CA GLY A 160 4.02 -8.27 32.43
C GLY A 160 4.38 -6.82 32.07
N LYS A 161 5.66 -6.50 32.28
CA LYS A 161 6.44 -5.32 31.85
C LYS A 161 5.93 -4.66 30.56
N PRO A 162 6.02 -3.32 30.37
CA PRO A 162 5.55 -2.65 29.15
C PRO A 162 6.23 -3.26 27.93
N ARG A 163 5.46 -4.04 27.16
CA ARG A 163 5.90 -4.75 25.97
C ARG A 163 6.02 -3.74 24.85
N THR A 164 7.21 -3.57 24.27
CA THR A 164 7.37 -2.86 23.00
C THR A 164 6.39 -3.44 21.99
N ALA A 165 5.64 -2.60 21.29
CA ALA A 165 4.63 -3.05 20.34
C ALA A 165 5.28 -4.01 19.31
N PRO A 166 4.68 -5.19 19.05
CA PRO A 166 5.15 -6.09 18.01
C PRO A 166 5.14 -5.40 16.65
N VAL A 167 6.07 -5.77 15.79
CA VAL A 167 6.23 -5.18 14.46
C VAL A 167 5.75 -6.18 13.41
N LEU A 168 4.93 -5.73 12.48
CA LEU A 168 4.53 -6.49 11.29
C LEU A 168 5.12 -5.82 10.05
N GLU A 169 5.94 -6.55 9.31
CA GLU A 169 6.73 -6.08 8.18
C GLU A 169 6.22 -6.67 6.85
N PHE A 170 5.85 -5.80 5.94
CA PHE A 170 5.40 -6.12 4.59
C PHE A 170 6.49 -5.77 3.59
N TRP A 171 7.08 -6.78 2.97
CA TRP A 171 8.15 -6.69 1.99
C TRP A 171 7.57 -6.86 0.58
N MET A 172 7.48 -5.77 -0.17
CA MET A 172 7.01 -5.76 -1.55
C MET A 172 8.20 -5.69 -2.51
N PHE A 173 8.34 -6.74 -3.30
CA PHE A 173 9.34 -6.86 -4.37
C PHE A 173 8.65 -6.45 -5.66
N LEU A 174 8.99 -5.26 -6.15
CA LEU A 174 8.46 -4.76 -7.40
C LEU A 174 9.24 -5.42 -8.53
N HIS A 175 8.56 -6.26 -9.30
CA HIS A 175 9.14 -6.99 -10.43
C HIS A 175 9.64 -6.01 -11.50
N ASP A 176 10.66 -6.39 -12.27
CA ASP A 176 11.38 -5.52 -13.20
C ASP A 176 10.47 -4.99 -14.32
N ASP A 177 9.39 -5.70 -14.65
CA ASP A 177 8.37 -5.25 -15.60
C ASP A 177 7.49 -4.10 -15.08
N THR A 178 7.61 -3.76 -13.80
CA THR A 178 7.00 -2.57 -13.19
C THR A 178 7.83 -1.30 -13.38
N ALA A 179 9.02 -1.36 -14.00
CA ALA A 179 9.96 -0.23 -14.12
C ALA A 179 9.38 1.06 -14.74
N GLY A 180 8.29 0.95 -15.52
CA GLY A 180 7.56 2.12 -16.06
C GLY A 180 6.52 2.74 -15.12
N THR A 181 6.29 2.15 -13.95
CA THR A 181 5.35 2.65 -12.93
C THR A 181 6.15 3.13 -11.73
N SER A 182 6.00 4.41 -11.37
CA SER A 182 6.65 4.94 -10.17
C SER A 182 6.22 4.16 -8.93
N ARG A 183 7.20 3.82 -8.08
CA ARG A 183 6.94 3.21 -6.77
C ARG A 183 6.06 4.08 -5.87
N ARG A 184 6.16 5.41 -5.99
CA ARG A 184 5.28 6.36 -5.30
C ARG A 184 3.84 6.20 -5.79
N HIS A 185 3.65 6.04 -7.11
CA HIS A 185 2.32 5.76 -7.67
C HIS A 185 1.77 4.41 -7.21
N ILE A 186 2.60 3.36 -7.15
CA ILE A 186 2.19 2.05 -6.61
C ILE A 186 1.75 2.20 -5.15
N HIS A 187 2.57 2.88 -4.33
CA HIS A 187 2.26 3.13 -2.92
C HIS A 187 0.96 3.91 -2.76
N ALA A 188 0.84 5.07 -3.40
CA ALA A 188 -0.32 5.94 -3.28
C ALA A 188 -1.61 5.22 -3.69
N ARG A 189 -1.61 4.48 -4.81
CA ARG A 189 -2.83 3.85 -5.33
C ARG A 189 -3.23 2.55 -4.64
N TYR A 190 -2.26 1.71 -4.27
CA TYR A 190 -2.56 0.36 -3.80
C TYR A 190 -2.33 0.15 -2.30
N VAL A 191 -1.49 0.98 -1.66
CA VAL A 191 -0.92 0.65 -0.35
C VAL A 191 -1.23 1.70 0.72
N ALA A 192 -1.19 2.99 0.41
CA ALA A 192 -1.31 4.06 1.40
C ALA A 192 -2.61 3.98 2.20
N TRP A 193 -3.75 3.88 1.51
CA TRP A 193 -5.06 3.71 2.15
C TRP A 193 -5.17 2.40 2.94
N TRP A 194 -4.54 1.33 2.44
CA TRP A 194 -4.58 0.02 3.07
C TRP A 194 -3.77 0.00 4.38
N ILE A 195 -2.59 0.62 4.41
CA ILE A 195 -1.80 0.76 5.66
C ILE A 195 -2.61 1.51 6.73
N ALA A 196 -3.33 2.57 6.34
CA ALA A 196 -4.19 3.29 7.28
C ALA A 196 -5.34 2.41 7.82
N ASP A 197 -5.95 1.58 6.97
CA ASP A 197 -6.99 0.64 7.43
C ASP A 197 -6.38 -0.47 8.31
N MET A 198 -5.21 -1.00 7.96
CA MET A 198 -4.50 -2.00 8.76
C MET A 198 -4.10 -1.48 10.13
N GLN A 199 -3.69 -0.22 10.27
CA GLN A 199 -3.37 0.37 11.58
C GLN A 199 -4.62 0.43 12.48
N ARG A 200 -5.80 0.66 11.90
CA ARG A 200 -7.08 0.60 12.63
C ARG A 200 -7.41 -0.84 13.03
N ILE A 201 -7.16 -1.81 12.15
CA ILE A 201 -7.48 -3.22 12.40
C ILE A 201 -6.53 -3.82 13.44
N LEU A 202 -5.26 -3.45 13.40
CA LEU A 202 -4.16 -3.98 14.21
C LEU A 202 -3.51 -2.88 15.07
N PRO A 203 -4.25 -2.20 15.97
CA PRO A 203 -3.74 -1.04 16.71
C PRO A 203 -2.60 -1.37 17.67
N ALA A 204 -2.43 -2.66 18.01
CA ALA A 204 -1.35 -3.14 18.87
C ALA A 204 -0.04 -3.41 18.13
N TYR A 205 -0.04 -3.36 16.79
CA TYR A 205 1.13 -3.61 15.96
C TYR A 205 1.64 -2.30 15.36
N ARG A 206 2.96 -2.19 15.28
CA ARG A 206 3.61 -1.20 14.42
C ARG A 206 3.78 -1.80 13.03
N LEU A 207 3.31 -1.10 12.00
CA LEU A 207 3.43 -1.57 10.63
C LEU A 207 4.73 -1.06 10.00
N ARG A 208 5.45 -1.93 9.30
CA ARG A 208 6.55 -1.53 8.42
C ARG A 208 6.32 -2.05 7.02
N THR A 209 6.72 -1.26 6.04
CA THR A 209 6.52 -1.58 4.64
C THR A 209 7.78 -1.25 3.86
N TYR A 210 8.33 -2.26 3.18
CA TYR A 210 9.56 -2.16 2.42
C TYR A 210 9.26 -2.37 0.94
N TYR A 211 9.80 -1.50 0.09
CA TYR A 211 9.78 -1.67 -1.35
C TYR A 211 11.18 -2.06 -1.83
N LEU A 212 11.27 -3.09 -2.66
CA LEU A 212 12.52 -3.57 -3.24
C LEU A 212 12.39 -3.64 -4.76
N GLN A 213 13.44 -3.21 -5.46
CA GLN A 213 13.57 -3.26 -6.92
C GLN A 213 14.99 -3.73 -7.27
N ASN A 214 15.18 -4.21 -8.50
CA ASN A 214 16.48 -4.60 -9.05
C ASN A 214 17.21 -5.62 -8.15
N ARG A 215 16.50 -6.68 -7.75
CA ARG A 215 17.03 -7.78 -6.94
C ARG A 215 17.07 -9.07 -7.76
N PRO A 216 18.25 -9.47 -8.28
CA PRO A 216 18.38 -10.70 -9.05
C PRO A 216 17.90 -11.94 -8.27
N GLY A 217 17.17 -12.81 -8.96
CA GLY A 217 16.48 -13.97 -8.41
C GLY A 217 15.16 -13.65 -7.69
N MET A 218 14.79 -12.38 -7.56
CA MET A 218 13.58 -11.94 -6.85
C MET A 218 12.68 -11.11 -7.74
N THR A 219 13.18 -9.98 -8.26
CA THR A 219 12.40 -9.03 -9.06
C THR A 219 12.46 -9.33 -10.56
N ASP A 220 13.35 -10.22 -11.00
CA ASP A 220 13.46 -10.73 -12.37
C ASP A 220 12.89 -12.16 -12.51
N LEU A 221 12.17 -12.63 -11.49
CA LEU A 221 11.64 -13.99 -11.44
C LEU A 221 10.55 -14.18 -12.51
N THR A 222 10.73 -15.18 -13.39
CA THR A 222 9.73 -15.50 -14.40
C THR A 222 8.40 -15.92 -13.77
N TYR A 223 7.33 -15.19 -14.07
CA TYR A 223 5.98 -15.43 -13.55
C TYR A 223 4.96 -15.69 -14.68
N GLY A 224 3.67 -15.81 -14.34
CA GLY A 224 2.57 -15.97 -15.31
C GLY A 224 2.15 -17.42 -15.58
N ARG A 225 2.66 -18.38 -14.80
CA ARG A 225 2.38 -19.83 -14.95
C ARG A 225 1.91 -20.41 -13.63
N GLU A 226 1.32 -21.61 -13.65
CA GLU A 226 0.85 -22.28 -12.42
C GLU A 226 1.95 -22.42 -11.34
N ALA A 227 3.17 -22.73 -11.76
CA ALA A 227 4.31 -22.89 -10.85
C ALA A 227 4.89 -21.57 -10.31
N SER A 228 4.40 -20.40 -10.74
CA SER A 228 4.98 -19.10 -10.38
C SER A 228 4.91 -18.83 -8.88
N MET A 229 3.79 -19.16 -8.22
CA MET A 229 3.63 -18.97 -6.77
C MET A 229 4.64 -19.81 -5.98
N TRP A 230 4.87 -21.06 -6.40
CA TRP A 230 5.85 -21.93 -5.74
C TRP A 230 7.28 -21.41 -5.92
N LYS A 231 7.66 -20.98 -7.14
CA LYS A 231 8.97 -20.38 -7.41
C LYS A 231 9.19 -19.12 -6.58
N TRP A 232 8.18 -18.26 -6.52
CA TRP A 232 8.20 -17.07 -5.68
C TRP A 232 8.40 -17.43 -4.19
N THR A 233 7.69 -18.47 -3.72
CA THR A 233 7.80 -18.94 -2.34
C THR A 233 9.23 -19.33 -1.98
N LEU A 234 9.89 -20.12 -2.83
CA LEU A 234 11.27 -20.52 -2.62
C LEU A 234 12.23 -19.32 -2.64
N ALA A 235 12.05 -18.39 -3.59
CA ALA A 235 12.88 -17.19 -3.68
C ALA A 235 12.74 -16.29 -2.43
N ALA A 236 11.52 -16.07 -1.94
CA ALA A 236 11.24 -15.31 -0.73
C ALA A 236 11.85 -15.96 0.53
N GLN A 237 11.77 -17.29 0.65
CA GLN A 237 12.40 -18.04 1.75
C GLN A 237 13.93 -17.94 1.72
N GLU A 238 14.52 -18.07 0.54
CA GLU A 238 15.97 -17.90 0.36
C GLU A 238 16.41 -16.47 0.69
N TYR A 239 15.64 -15.47 0.26
CA TYR A 239 15.89 -14.07 0.60
C TYR A 239 15.84 -13.85 2.11
N ALA A 240 14.77 -14.31 2.78
CA ALA A 240 14.62 -14.17 4.23
C ALA A 240 15.81 -14.79 4.99
N THR A 241 16.24 -15.98 4.56
CA THR A 241 17.42 -16.67 5.10
C THR A 241 18.70 -15.84 4.91
N ARG A 242 18.96 -15.34 3.69
CA ARG A 242 20.16 -14.54 3.38
C ARG A 242 20.18 -13.20 4.10
N ALA A 243 19.02 -12.55 4.19
CA ALA A 243 18.83 -11.30 4.91
C ALA A 243 18.84 -11.49 6.44
N ARG A 244 18.93 -12.75 6.91
CA ARG A 244 18.88 -13.13 8.33
C ARG A 244 17.65 -12.58 9.04
N LEU A 245 16.53 -12.44 8.31
CA LEU A 245 15.24 -12.17 8.91
C LEU A 245 14.96 -13.35 9.84
N HIS A 246 14.86 -13.08 11.14
CA HIS A 246 14.73 -14.13 12.14
C HIS A 246 13.35 -14.77 12.01
N TYR A 247 13.27 -15.79 11.16
CA TYR A 247 12.12 -16.65 11.06
C TYR A 247 12.15 -17.61 12.24
N GLU A 248 11.26 -17.39 13.20
CA GLU A 248 10.99 -18.37 14.25
C GLU A 248 9.68 -19.08 13.91
N PRO A 249 9.60 -20.42 14.04
CA PRO A 249 8.32 -21.12 13.88
C PRO A 249 7.24 -20.52 14.78
N GLY A 250 6.11 -20.11 14.19
CA GLY A 250 5.04 -19.41 14.89
C GLY A 250 5.16 -17.88 14.88
N ARG A 251 6.20 -17.31 14.27
CA ARG A 251 6.35 -15.87 14.08
C ARG A 251 6.01 -15.45 12.66
N PHE A 252 5.07 -14.53 12.58
CA PHE A 252 4.42 -14.09 11.34
C PHE A 252 4.76 -12.65 11.01
N GLU A 253 5.86 -12.13 11.56
CA GLU A 253 6.23 -10.73 11.41
C GLU A 253 6.55 -10.35 9.98
N TYR A 254 6.94 -11.29 9.11
CA TYR A 254 7.33 -10.97 7.75
C TYR A 254 6.30 -11.47 6.76
N LYS A 255 5.88 -10.58 5.86
CA LYS A 255 4.98 -10.86 4.74
C LYS A 255 5.66 -10.41 3.47
N PHE A 256 5.71 -11.27 2.46
CA PHE A 256 6.47 -11.09 1.23
C PHE A 256 5.51 -11.10 0.04
N MET A 257 5.54 -10.05 -0.77
CA MET A 257 4.72 -9.95 -1.97
C MET A 257 5.57 -9.65 -3.20
N LEU A 258 5.40 -10.42 -4.26
CA LEU A 258 5.89 -10.06 -5.60
C LEU A 258 4.82 -9.22 -6.29
N VAL A 259 5.13 -7.97 -6.58
CA VAL A 259 4.24 -7.04 -7.28
C VAL A 259 4.66 -6.97 -8.74
N THR A 260 3.74 -7.29 -9.64
CA THR A 260 3.99 -7.47 -11.08
C THR A 260 3.15 -6.51 -11.91
N LYS A 261 3.55 -6.22 -13.15
CA LYS A 261 2.72 -5.40 -14.04
C LYS A 261 1.56 -6.21 -14.65
N ASN A 262 1.83 -7.44 -15.11
CA ASN A 262 0.84 -8.27 -15.78
C ASN A 262 0.21 -9.30 -14.82
N ALA A 263 -0.80 -10.02 -15.27
CA ALA A 263 -1.47 -11.03 -14.47
C ALA A 263 -0.48 -12.10 -13.93
N VAL A 264 -0.62 -12.48 -12.65
CA VAL A 264 0.31 -13.40 -11.98
C VAL A 264 0.21 -14.83 -12.51
N ARG A 265 -0.94 -15.15 -13.10
CA ARG A 265 -1.29 -16.36 -13.85
C ARG A 265 -2.41 -15.97 -14.84
N GLU A 266 -2.68 -16.81 -15.84
CA GLU A 266 -3.82 -16.64 -16.74
C GLU A 266 -5.10 -16.31 -15.96
N ASN A 267 -5.75 -15.20 -16.34
CA ASN A 267 -6.95 -14.65 -15.72
C ASN A 267 -6.87 -14.49 -14.19
N THR A 268 -5.69 -14.24 -13.62
CA THR A 268 -5.53 -14.14 -12.16
C THR A 268 -4.72 -12.88 -11.81
N SER A 269 -5.35 -11.95 -11.10
CA SER A 269 -4.71 -10.69 -10.67
C SER A 269 -3.87 -10.83 -9.40
N GLY A 270 -4.14 -11.83 -8.57
CA GLY A 270 -3.38 -12.08 -7.35
C GLY A 270 -3.46 -13.52 -6.86
N LEU A 271 -2.47 -13.92 -6.07
CA LEU A 271 -2.35 -15.23 -5.44
C LEU A 271 -1.70 -15.09 -4.07
N ALA A 272 -2.20 -15.80 -3.06
CA ALA A 272 -1.59 -15.82 -1.74
C ALA A 272 -1.72 -17.20 -1.08
N TRP A 273 -0.79 -17.51 -0.18
CA TRP A 273 -0.97 -18.61 0.75
C TRP A 273 -1.84 -18.14 1.93
N LEU A 274 -2.98 -18.80 2.14
CA LEU A 274 -3.86 -18.51 3.26
C LEU A 274 -3.13 -18.77 4.59
N GLY A 275 -3.00 -17.73 5.41
CA GLY A 275 -2.22 -17.79 6.65
C GLY A 275 -0.75 -18.14 6.43
N GLY A 276 -0.22 -17.91 5.22
CA GLY A 276 1.21 -18.00 4.92
C GLY A 276 1.85 -16.62 4.90
N ASP A 277 3.08 -16.57 4.40
CA ASP A 277 3.86 -15.33 4.35
C ASP A 277 4.10 -14.82 2.92
N GLN A 278 3.61 -15.53 1.90
CA GLN A 278 3.89 -15.19 0.51
C GLN A 278 2.61 -14.86 -0.26
N ALA A 279 2.71 -13.83 -1.09
CA ALA A 279 1.69 -13.37 -2.00
C ALA A 279 2.29 -12.90 -3.33
N MET A 280 1.49 -12.83 -4.38
CA MET A 280 1.77 -12.19 -5.65
C MET A 280 0.59 -11.30 -6.02
N ALA A 281 0.84 -10.10 -6.50
CA ALA A 281 -0.20 -9.17 -6.92
C ALA A 281 0.15 -8.51 -8.26
N SER A 282 -0.87 -8.23 -9.05
CA SER A 282 -0.74 -7.60 -10.36
C SER A 282 -1.31 -6.19 -10.35
N LEU A 283 -0.53 -5.22 -10.84
CA LEU A 283 -0.94 -3.83 -11.01
C LEU A 283 -1.92 -3.64 -12.18
N SER A 284 -2.24 -4.68 -12.95
CA SER A 284 -3.35 -4.66 -13.91
C SER A 284 -4.69 -5.05 -13.29
N GLY A 285 -4.70 -5.57 -12.07
CA GLY A 285 -5.91 -5.88 -11.30
C GLY A 285 -6.43 -4.67 -10.51
N ALA A 286 -7.55 -4.84 -9.81
CA ALA A 286 -8.20 -3.78 -9.03
C ALA A 286 -7.27 -3.19 -7.93
N TYR A 287 -7.50 -1.94 -7.51
CA TYR A 287 -6.62 -1.26 -6.54
C TYR A 287 -6.60 -1.90 -5.15
N ASN A 288 -7.57 -2.74 -4.83
CA ASN A 288 -7.58 -3.54 -3.61
C ASN A 288 -6.79 -4.85 -3.72
N VAL A 289 -6.20 -5.21 -4.87
CA VAL A 289 -5.53 -6.50 -5.04
C VAL A 289 -4.42 -6.74 -3.99
N ILE A 290 -3.62 -5.72 -3.66
CA ILE A 290 -2.59 -5.85 -2.62
C ILE A 290 -3.24 -6.10 -1.25
N ALA A 291 -4.32 -5.39 -0.93
CA ALA A 291 -5.07 -5.61 0.30
C ALA A 291 -5.74 -7.01 0.32
N HIS A 292 -6.27 -7.47 -0.81
CA HIS A 292 -6.86 -8.80 -0.95
C HIS A 292 -5.84 -9.88 -0.60
N GLU A 293 -4.70 -9.86 -1.28
CA GLU A 293 -3.69 -10.91 -1.14
C GLU A 293 -3.01 -10.88 0.23
N PHE A 294 -2.65 -9.70 0.75
CA PHE A 294 -2.15 -9.64 2.12
C PHE A 294 -3.22 -10.01 3.16
N GLY A 295 -4.50 -9.74 2.89
CA GLY A 295 -5.60 -10.20 3.72
C GLY A 295 -5.60 -11.72 3.89
N HIS A 296 -5.37 -12.47 2.81
CA HIS A 296 -5.19 -13.93 2.87
C HIS A 296 -3.97 -14.34 3.69
N THR A 297 -2.83 -13.68 3.54
CA THR A 297 -1.64 -13.98 4.36
C THR A 297 -1.85 -13.74 5.86
N LEU A 298 -2.87 -12.96 6.22
CA LEU A 298 -3.29 -12.69 7.58
C LEU A 298 -4.45 -13.59 8.04
N GLY A 299 -4.80 -14.62 7.28
CA GLY A 299 -5.83 -15.60 7.64
C GLY A 299 -7.26 -15.18 7.30
N GLY A 300 -7.44 -14.08 6.56
CA GLY A 300 -8.74 -13.70 6.02
C GLY A 300 -9.20 -14.64 4.89
N VAL A 301 -10.51 -14.82 4.77
CA VAL A 301 -11.14 -15.77 3.83
C VAL A 301 -12.25 -15.10 3.01
N HIS A 302 -12.52 -15.65 1.83
CA HIS A 302 -13.59 -15.19 0.95
C HIS A 302 -14.99 -15.40 1.55
N ASP A 303 -15.19 -16.48 2.31
CA ASP A 303 -16.50 -16.82 2.90
C ASP A 303 -17.01 -15.75 3.88
N ASP A 304 -16.10 -14.99 4.47
CA ASP A 304 -16.41 -13.89 5.38
C ASP A 304 -16.46 -12.54 4.66
N SER A 305 -16.32 -12.51 3.33
CA SER A 305 -16.48 -11.30 2.55
C SER A 305 -17.95 -10.92 2.39
N ALA A 306 -18.18 -9.66 2.03
CA ALA A 306 -19.52 -9.15 1.78
C ALA A 306 -19.54 -8.15 0.62
N ILE A 307 -20.72 -7.99 0.05
CA ILE A 307 -21.11 -6.82 -0.74
C ILE A 307 -21.87 -5.88 0.21
N TRP A 308 -21.46 -4.63 0.29
CA TRP A 308 -22.09 -3.58 1.07
C TRP A 308 -22.66 -2.48 0.18
N TRP A 309 -23.36 -1.52 0.78
CA TRP A 309 -23.85 -0.34 0.10
C TRP A 309 -22.95 0.85 0.41
N SER A 310 -22.31 1.42 -0.63
CA SER A 310 -21.61 2.71 -0.54
C SER A 310 -22.54 3.79 -1.09
N TYR A 311 -23.25 4.47 -0.20
CA TYR A 311 -24.33 5.40 -0.51
C TYR A 311 -25.42 4.76 -1.39
N VAL A 312 -25.35 4.95 -2.71
CA VAL A 312 -26.35 4.49 -3.68
C VAL A 312 -25.86 3.35 -4.58
N TRP A 313 -24.61 2.91 -4.45
CA TRP A 313 -24.02 1.88 -5.30
C TRP A 313 -23.41 0.74 -4.47
N PRO A 314 -23.63 -0.54 -4.84
CA PRO A 314 -23.05 -1.65 -4.11
C PRO A 314 -21.53 -1.72 -4.30
N CYS A 315 -20.81 -1.99 -3.21
CA CYS A 315 -19.38 -2.15 -3.20
C CYS A 315 -18.97 -3.53 -2.65
N GLU A 316 -17.86 -4.06 -3.12
CA GLU A 316 -17.27 -5.30 -2.63
C GLU A 316 -16.18 -5.01 -1.59
N THR A 317 -16.14 -5.84 -0.54
CA THR A 317 -15.10 -5.76 0.49
C THR A 317 -13.78 -6.35 -0.01
N ASN A 318 -12.65 -6.01 0.64
CA ASN A 318 -11.31 -6.32 0.15
C ASN A 318 -11.07 -7.80 -0.17
N LEU A 319 -11.75 -8.73 0.53
CA LEU A 319 -11.62 -10.19 0.34
C LEU A 319 -12.77 -10.79 -0.48
N TYR A 320 -13.52 -10.00 -1.24
CA TYR A 320 -14.54 -10.56 -2.13
C TYR A 320 -13.86 -11.34 -3.28
N PRO A 321 -14.31 -12.58 -3.60
CA PRO A 321 -13.55 -13.52 -4.44
C PRO A 321 -13.55 -13.21 -5.94
N ARG A 322 -14.37 -12.26 -6.40
CA ARG A 322 -14.56 -11.97 -7.81
C ARG A 322 -14.43 -10.49 -8.06
N ASP A 323 -13.60 -10.11 -9.01
CA ASP A 323 -13.59 -8.77 -9.57
C ASP A 323 -14.84 -8.61 -10.44
N VAL A 324 -15.93 -8.12 -9.86
CA VAL A 324 -17.18 -7.90 -10.61
C VAL A 324 -17.16 -6.48 -11.17
N ALA A 325 -17.04 -6.34 -12.50
CA ALA A 325 -16.86 -5.05 -13.16
C ALA A 325 -17.91 -3.97 -12.78
N VAL A 326 -19.12 -4.37 -12.41
CA VAL A 326 -20.20 -3.45 -11.99
C VAL A 326 -20.15 -3.06 -10.51
N LEU A 327 -19.43 -3.78 -9.64
CA LEU A 327 -19.30 -3.43 -8.23
C LEU A 327 -18.22 -2.36 -8.04
N SER A 328 -18.43 -1.46 -7.09
CA SER A 328 -17.38 -0.57 -6.59
C SER A 328 -16.53 -1.28 -5.54
N ASN A 329 -15.43 -0.68 -5.11
CA ASN A 329 -14.64 -1.21 -4.01
C ASN A 329 -14.95 -0.47 -2.70
N CYS A 330 -15.18 -1.21 -1.61
CA CYS A 330 -15.43 -0.61 -0.29
C CYS A 330 -14.14 -0.15 0.41
N TYR A 331 -12.96 -0.58 -0.05
CA TYR A 331 -11.64 -0.38 0.55
C TYR A 331 -11.55 -0.78 2.02
N ARG A 332 -12.27 -1.85 2.38
CA ARG A 332 -12.43 -2.33 3.75
C ARG A 332 -12.60 -3.84 3.81
N TYR A 333 -12.13 -4.43 4.91
CA TYR A 333 -12.49 -5.79 5.28
C TYR A 333 -13.81 -5.80 6.05
N THR A 334 -14.49 -6.96 6.07
CA THR A 334 -15.63 -7.19 6.97
C THR A 334 -15.15 -7.36 8.41
N ALA A 335 -16.03 -7.10 9.39
CA ALA A 335 -15.71 -7.32 10.80
C ALA A 335 -15.24 -8.76 11.08
N ALA A 336 -15.87 -9.76 10.46
CA ALA A 336 -15.47 -11.16 10.60
C ALA A 336 -14.04 -11.42 10.11
N ASN A 337 -13.66 -10.84 8.96
CA ASN A 337 -12.29 -10.94 8.47
C ASN A 337 -11.30 -10.16 9.34
N GLU A 338 -11.66 -8.96 9.83
CA GLU A 338 -10.82 -8.23 10.78
C GLU A 338 -10.55 -9.05 12.05
N ASP A 339 -11.57 -9.70 12.61
CA ASP A 339 -11.45 -10.55 13.79
C ASP A 339 -10.60 -11.79 13.51
N ARG A 340 -10.72 -12.39 12.33
CA ARG A 340 -9.82 -13.49 11.90
C ARG A 340 -8.37 -13.05 11.83
N MET A 341 -8.10 -11.88 11.25
CA MET A 341 -6.74 -11.35 11.15
C MET A 341 -6.13 -11.06 12.51
N ARG A 342 -6.89 -10.45 13.41
CA ARG A 342 -6.48 -10.25 14.81
C ARG A 342 -6.19 -11.58 15.48
N ALA A 343 -7.11 -12.54 15.39
CA ALA A 343 -6.97 -13.84 16.03
C ALA A 343 -5.80 -14.66 15.44
N TYR A 344 -5.55 -14.57 14.13
CA TYR A 344 -4.42 -15.20 13.47
C TYR A 344 -3.09 -14.69 14.05
N LEU A 345 -2.95 -13.37 14.22
CA LEU A 345 -1.75 -12.79 14.81
C LEU A 345 -1.66 -13.04 16.33
N SER A 346 -2.78 -13.08 17.05
CA SER A 346 -2.78 -13.35 18.51
C SER A 346 -2.44 -14.79 18.86
N ARG A 347 -3.04 -15.79 18.18
CA ARG A 347 -2.80 -17.22 18.46
C ARG A 347 -1.34 -17.63 18.38
N HIS A 348 -0.53 -16.82 17.71
CA HIS A 348 0.86 -17.12 17.43
C HIS A 348 1.84 -16.09 18.01
N ALA A 349 1.34 -14.95 18.50
CA ALA A 349 2.13 -14.00 19.27
C ALA A 349 2.56 -14.55 20.64
N ASP A 350 1.88 -15.58 21.15
CA ASP A 350 2.15 -16.20 22.45
C ASP A 350 3.24 -17.31 22.42
N GLY A 351 3.90 -17.51 21.27
CA GLY A 351 4.84 -18.62 21.06
C GLY A 351 4.11 -19.97 20.89
N PRO A 352 4.82 -21.08 20.60
CA PRO A 352 4.16 -22.37 20.51
C PRO A 352 3.53 -22.70 21.87
N ALA A 353 2.21 -22.90 21.89
CA ALA A 353 1.59 -23.63 22.98
C ALA A 353 2.32 -24.96 23.09
N LEU A 354 2.91 -25.25 24.25
CA LEU A 354 3.44 -26.56 24.56
C LEU A 354 2.32 -27.57 24.28
N LEU A 355 2.49 -28.36 23.22
CA LEU A 355 1.63 -29.51 22.99
C LEU A 355 1.75 -30.39 24.24
N ASP A 356 0.62 -30.70 24.85
CA ASP A 356 0.55 -31.67 25.93
C ASP A 356 1.19 -32.99 25.43
N PRO A 357 2.27 -33.48 26.07
CA PRO A 357 2.91 -34.74 25.66
C PRO A 357 1.95 -35.95 25.73
N SER A 358 0.79 -35.80 26.35
CA SER A 358 -0.30 -36.79 26.37
C SER A 358 -1.00 -36.95 25.02
N SER A 359 -0.83 -36.03 24.06
CA SER A 359 -1.45 -36.10 22.73
C SER A 359 -0.61 -36.83 21.67
N LEU A 360 0.57 -37.37 22.03
CA LEU A 360 1.47 -38.09 21.12
C LEU A 360 1.34 -39.62 21.16
N SER A 361 0.36 -40.16 21.88
CA SER A 361 0.06 -41.60 21.87
C SER A 361 -0.90 -41.96 20.73
N LEU A 362 -0.37 -42.10 19.52
CA LEU A 362 -1.00 -42.93 18.48
C LEU A 362 -0.47 -44.37 18.62
N PRO A 363 -1.34 -45.40 18.57
CA PRO A 363 -0.90 -46.79 18.61
C PRO A 363 -0.20 -47.12 17.28
N LEU A 364 0.99 -47.71 17.37
CA LEU A 364 1.57 -48.47 16.26
C LEU A 364 0.62 -49.63 15.95
N VAL A 365 0.13 -49.65 14.70
CA VAL A 365 -0.51 -50.82 14.12
C VAL A 365 0.52 -51.45 13.21
N ASP A 366 0.78 -52.74 13.43
CA ASP A 366 1.64 -53.61 12.60
C ASP A 366 1.19 -53.67 11.14
#